data_AF-A0A7J3DMB6-F1
#
_entry.id   AF-A0A7J3DMB6-F1
#
_cell.length_a   1.000
_cell.length_b   1.000
_cell.length_c   1.000
_cell.angle_alpha   90.00
_cell.angle_beta   90.00
_cell.angle_gamma   90.00
#
_symmetry.space_group_name_H-M   'P 1'
#
loop_
_entity.id
_entity.type
_entity.pdbx_description
1 polymer ?
#
loop_
_entity_poly.entity_id
_entity_poly.type
_entity_poly.pdbx_seq_one_letter_code
_entity_poly.pdbx_strand_id
1 'polypeptide(L)'
;MQAKIFSDFAGKVISRIEANHQGITFWLGLLFFLCIVKAVVGWFASRLMHLAPPFMFLVHWPLFYFNIFISIALILRFFTGEKLQNTTKVVFAFSFLVLIIPIVDFFAYGINVSRIYPMSIDELLAEFFSFCGLLPGSVLTLGQGITFWSAEILIAIYVLTKTKSLRKALGASISFYFVGAFFSAIPFFAASIFSIGSTYTHAAMLIGTAFFLVLAFLLSAVWLFVYDKELLKKLIADVMLTRAMHYLGLAIMGWLFAVFLFPAETMNLFGLFIALFSVFCAFESCLICNKIYDNALKKAEVKKYWDLCLALLCFSLVSAYLASEIFFVIVLISLVFGLLYSLPPVRLKRLGFMNNAVIGLISALTFCSGFLVQAPSIEKIPLNLIATVFLTFSLAANVKDLKDYEQDKKEGIKTLPVLLGRERGLKVAALLTSVSFLIPPFILGFNRILAIAAVFGTANYLLLRKIKEEKVTFLLYYAFLVLFAAAMLAGFA
;
A
#
# COMPACT_ATOMS: atom_id res chain seq x y z
N MET A 1 -38.90 15.82 -29.19
CA MET A 1 -38.68 14.45 -29.72
C MET A 1 -37.22 13.99 -29.58
N GLN A 2 -36.24 14.77 -30.07
CA GLN A 2 -34.81 14.41 -30.02
C GLN A 2 -34.23 14.23 -28.60
N ALA A 3 -34.57 15.10 -27.64
CA ALA A 3 -34.10 14.97 -26.24
C ALA A 3 -34.60 13.68 -25.55
N LYS A 4 -35.80 13.19 -25.90
CA LYS A 4 -36.35 11.95 -25.38
C LYS A 4 -35.63 10.74 -25.94
N ILE A 5 -35.37 10.74 -27.25
CA ILE A 5 -34.60 9.68 -27.93
C ILE A 5 -33.18 9.56 -27.36
N PHE A 6 -32.50 10.70 -27.11
CA PHE A 6 -31.18 10.70 -26.50
C PHE A 6 -31.19 10.18 -25.06
N SER A 7 -32.14 10.62 -24.24
CA SER A 7 -32.33 10.11 -22.88
C SER A 7 -32.58 8.59 -22.86
N ASP A 8 -33.39 8.09 -23.79
CA ASP A 8 -33.72 6.66 -23.89
C ASP A 8 -32.51 5.83 -24.35
N PHE A 9 -31.71 6.35 -25.29
CA PHE A 9 -30.47 5.71 -25.72
C PHE A 9 -29.42 5.67 -24.60
N ALA A 10 -29.17 6.80 -23.93
CA ALA A 10 -28.25 6.87 -22.80
C ALA A 10 -28.67 5.93 -21.67
N GLY A 11 -29.97 5.85 -21.36
CA GLY A 11 -30.52 4.91 -20.39
C GLY A 11 -30.24 3.45 -20.74
N LYS A 12 -30.41 3.06 -22.02
CA LYS A 12 -30.11 1.70 -22.49
C LYS A 12 -28.62 1.36 -22.34
N VAL A 13 -27.72 2.27 -22.72
CA VAL A 13 -26.26 2.03 -22.59
C VAL A 13 -25.87 1.88 -21.11
N ILE A 14 -26.33 2.78 -20.24
CA ILE A 14 -26.05 2.74 -18.81
C ILE A 14 -26.53 1.41 -18.19
N SER A 15 -27.76 0.99 -18.52
CA SER A 15 -28.32 -0.26 -17.98
C SER A 15 -27.50 -1.49 -18.37
N ARG A 16 -26.93 -1.53 -19.58
CA ARG A 16 -26.04 -2.62 -20.03
C ARG A 16 -24.72 -2.63 -19.27
N ILE A 17 -24.14 -1.46 -19.00
CA ILE A 17 -22.89 -1.36 -18.23
C ILE A 17 -23.12 -1.80 -16.79
N GLU A 18 -24.21 -1.36 -16.16
CA GLU A 18 -24.53 -1.70 -14.77
C GLU A 18 -24.81 -3.21 -14.59
N ALA A 19 -25.39 -3.85 -15.61
CA ALA A 19 -25.63 -5.30 -15.65
C ALA A 19 -24.35 -6.15 -15.74
N ASN A 20 -23.19 -5.56 -16.05
CA ASN A 20 -21.94 -6.31 -16.16
C ASN A 20 -21.52 -6.93 -14.80
N HIS A 21 -21.11 -8.19 -14.80
CA HIS A 21 -20.73 -8.94 -13.58
C HIS A 21 -19.23 -8.89 -13.25
N GLN A 22 -18.41 -8.16 -14.03
CA GLN A 22 -16.98 -8.04 -13.75
C GLN A 22 -16.69 -7.44 -12.37
N GLY A 23 -15.73 -8.05 -11.66
CA GLY A 23 -15.30 -7.65 -10.34
C GLY A 23 -14.35 -6.45 -10.35
N ILE A 24 -14.03 -5.93 -9.17
CA ILE A 24 -13.14 -4.76 -9.02
C ILE A 24 -11.71 -5.02 -9.54
N THR A 25 -11.24 -6.25 -9.45
CA THR A 25 -9.93 -6.68 -9.97
C THR A 25 -9.82 -6.52 -11.48
N PHE A 26 -10.88 -6.81 -12.23
CA PHE A 26 -10.94 -6.57 -13.67
C PHE A 26 -10.80 -5.08 -13.99
N TRP A 27 -11.50 -4.22 -13.24
CA TRP A 27 -11.48 -2.77 -13.45
C TRP A 27 -10.14 -2.13 -13.09
N LEU A 28 -9.49 -2.61 -12.02
CA LEU A 28 -8.12 -2.22 -11.68
C LEU A 28 -7.14 -2.67 -12.77
N GLY A 29 -7.24 -3.92 -13.23
CA GLY A 29 -6.42 -4.43 -14.34
C GLY A 29 -6.61 -3.61 -15.62
N LEU A 30 -7.85 -3.21 -15.93
CA LEU A 30 -8.15 -2.33 -17.06
C LEU A 30 -7.48 -0.97 -16.91
N LEU A 31 -7.52 -0.34 -15.73
CA LEU A 31 -6.85 0.94 -15.50
C LEU A 31 -5.34 0.86 -15.74
N PHE A 32 -4.68 -0.18 -15.20
CA PHE A 32 -3.25 -0.41 -15.44
C PHE A 32 -2.95 -0.64 -16.91
N PHE A 33 -3.75 -1.48 -17.58
CA PHE A 33 -3.63 -1.72 -19.01
C PHE A 33 -3.74 -0.41 -19.81
N LEU A 34 -4.73 0.44 -19.49
CA LEU A 34 -4.91 1.73 -20.17
C LEU A 34 -3.73 2.69 -19.93
N CYS A 35 -3.12 2.70 -18.75
CA CYS A 35 -1.93 3.51 -18.47
C CYS A 35 -0.71 3.03 -19.28
N ILE A 36 -0.53 1.71 -19.42
CA ILE A 36 0.51 1.11 -20.25
C ILE A 36 0.25 1.44 -21.73
N VAL A 37 -0.98 1.24 -22.22
CA VAL A 37 -1.35 1.60 -23.60
C VAL A 37 -1.14 3.09 -23.83
N LYS A 38 -1.51 3.97 -22.90
CA LYS A 38 -1.23 5.41 -22.98
C LYS A 38 0.27 5.68 -23.11
N ALA A 39 1.12 5.00 -22.34
CA ALA A 39 2.57 5.15 -22.43
C ALA A 39 3.12 4.70 -23.80
N VAL A 40 2.63 3.57 -24.30
CA VAL A 40 3.02 3.01 -25.60
C VAL A 40 2.55 3.91 -26.74
N VAL A 41 1.30 4.37 -26.74
CA VAL A 41 0.77 5.31 -27.74
C VAL A 41 1.56 6.61 -27.71
N GLY A 42 1.88 7.14 -26.52
CA GLY A 42 2.75 8.31 -26.36
C GLY A 42 4.15 8.08 -26.94
N TRP A 43 4.71 6.88 -26.75
CA TRP A 43 6.01 6.52 -27.33
C TRP A 43 5.98 6.45 -28.86
N PHE A 44 4.94 5.85 -29.46
CA PHE A 44 4.72 5.89 -30.91
C PHE A 44 4.53 7.32 -31.43
N ALA A 45 3.73 8.12 -30.73
CA ALA A 45 3.53 9.54 -31.02
C ALA A 45 4.86 10.32 -30.97
N SER A 46 5.77 9.95 -30.07
CA SER A 46 7.12 10.51 -30.00
C SER A 46 8.08 10.01 -31.09
N ARG A 47 7.59 9.29 -32.11
CA ARG A 47 8.40 8.58 -33.13
C ARG A 47 9.45 7.66 -32.51
N LEU A 48 9.06 6.97 -31.42
CA LEU A 48 9.90 6.04 -30.67
C LEU A 48 11.09 6.68 -29.93
N MET A 49 11.15 8.00 -29.83
CA MET A 49 12.27 8.70 -29.20
C MET A 49 12.16 8.83 -27.68
N HIS A 50 10.95 8.93 -27.14
CA HIS A 50 10.74 9.21 -25.71
C HIS A 50 9.65 8.30 -25.12
N LEU A 51 10.06 7.18 -24.52
CA LEU A 51 9.18 6.39 -23.67
C LEU A 51 9.15 7.02 -22.27
N ALA A 52 7.95 7.26 -21.74
CA ALA A 52 7.81 7.73 -20.37
C ALA A 52 8.51 6.76 -19.39
N PRO A 53 9.17 7.23 -18.32
CA PRO A 53 9.79 6.35 -17.35
C PRO A 53 8.80 5.34 -16.76
N PRO A 54 9.20 4.09 -16.44
CA PRO A 54 8.33 3.07 -15.85
C PRO A 54 7.52 3.55 -14.66
N PHE A 55 8.13 4.35 -13.78
CA PHE A 55 7.47 5.00 -12.65
C PHE A 55 6.19 5.77 -13.05
N MET A 56 6.18 6.45 -14.19
CA MET A 56 5.05 7.26 -14.63
C MET A 56 3.82 6.41 -14.95
N PHE A 57 4.00 5.31 -15.70
CA PHE A 57 2.89 4.49 -16.18
C PHE A 57 2.59 3.27 -15.33
N LEU A 58 3.50 2.85 -14.44
CA LEU A 58 3.27 1.77 -13.48
C LEU A 58 2.77 2.27 -12.12
N VAL A 59 3.03 3.53 -11.75
CA VAL A 59 2.70 4.04 -10.40
C VAL A 59 1.96 5.38 -10.47
N HIS A 60 2.58 6.42 -11.01
CA HIS A 60 2.06 7.79 -10.91
C HIS A 60 0.71 7.97 -11.61
N TRP A 61 0.60 7.67 -12.90
CA TRP A 61 -0.67 7.78 -13.63
C TRP A 61 -1.75 6.82 -13.12
N PRO A 62 -1.48 5.53 -12.85
CA PRO A 62 -2.46 4.66 -12.22
C PRO A 62 -3.02 5.23 -10.92
N LEU A 63 -2.18 5.73 -10.01
CA LEU A 63 -2.64 6.35 -8.76
C LEU A 63 -3.45 7.63 -9.01
N PHE A 64 -2.99 8.50 -9.92
CA PHE A 64 -3.71 9.73 -10.27
C PHE A 64 -5.12 9.43 -10.79
N TYR A 65 -5.24 8.56 -11.80
CA TYR A 65 -6.54 8.23 -12.39
C TYR A 65 -7.41 7.40 -11.45
N PHE A 66 -6.82 6.51 -10.64
CA PHE A 66 -7.57 5.77 -9.63
C PHE A 66 -8.28 6.72 -8.66
N ASN A 67 -7.55 7.72 -8.14
CA ASN A 67 -8.11 8.73 -7.24
C ASN A 67 -9.26 9.53 -7.91
N ILE A 68 -9.06 9.97 -9.16
CA ILE A 68 -10.10 10.66 -9.94
C ILE A 68 -11.32 9.77 -10.12
N PHE A 69 -11.14 8.51 -10.53
CA PHE A 69 -12.25 7.60 -10.82
C PHE A 69 -13.06 7.24 -9.58
N ILE A 70 -12.40 6.99 -8.45
CA ILE A 70 -13.11 6.75 -7.18
C ILE A 70 -13.87 8.01 -6.75
N SER A 71 -13.28 9.19 -6.91
CA SER A 71 -13.95 10.47 -6.61
C SER A 71 -15.20 10.67 -7.46
N ILE A 72 -15.11 10.42 -8.79
CA ILE A 72 -16.28 10.47 -9.67
C ILE A 72 -17.34 9.45 -9.24
N ALA A 73 -16.96 8.21 -8.93
CA ALA A 73 -17.90 7.17 -8.51
C ALA A 73 -18.67 7.56 -7.23
N LEU A 74 -18.00 8.23 -6.29
CA LEU A 74 -18.60 8.78 -5.07
C LEU A 74 -19.51 9.98 -5.36
N ILE A 75 -19.10 10.91 -6.23
CA ILE A 75 -19.93 12.04 -6.68
C ILE A 75 -21.22 11.51 -7.32
N LEU A 76 -21.10 10.58 -8.28
CA LEU A 76 -22.26 9.99 -8.94
C LEU A 76 -23.18 9.29 -7.93
N ARG A 77 -22.63 8.52 -6.99
CA ARG A 77 -23.38 7.86 -5.90
C ARG A 77 -24.15 8.89 -5.07
N PHE A 78 -23.50 9.98 -4.68
CA PHE A 78 -24.08 11.03 -3.84
C PHE A 78 -25.26 11.73 -4.54
N PHE A 79 -25.09 12.16 -5.79
CA PHE A 79 -26.14 12.90 -6.50
C PHE A 79 -27.29 12.01 -7.00
N THR A 80 -27.01 10.77 -7.39
CA THR A 80 -28.02 9.87 -7.98
C THR A 80 -28.71 8.95 -6.97
N GLY A 81 -28.05 8.60 -5.86
CA GLY A 81 -28.51 7.54 -4.95
C GLY A 81 -28.29 6.11 -5.47
N GLU A 82 -27.75 5.94 -6.69
CA GLU A 82 -27.47 4.65 -7.31
C GLU A 82 -26.47 3.83 -6.51
N LYS A 83 -26.55 2.49 -6.56
CA LYS A 83 -25.59 1.62 -5.85
C LYS A 83 -24.14 1.97 -6.21
N LEU A 84 -23.24 2.02 -5.22
CA LEU A 84 -21.84 2.41 -5.47
C LEU A 84 -21.15 1.49 -6.48
N GLN A 85 -21.55 0.22 -6.52
CA GLN A 85 -21.10 -0.74 -7.52
C GLN A 85 -21.45 -0.31 -8.94
N ASN A 86 -22.66 0.24 -9.14
CA ASN A 86 -23.13 0.69 -10.45
C ASN A 86 -22.34 1.92 -10.90
N THR A 87 -22.21 2.93 -10.03
CA THR A 87 -21.47 4.15 -10.35
C THR A 87 -19.99 3.86 -10.60
N THR A 88 -19.38 2.95 -9.83
CA THR A 88 -18.00 2.50 -10.05
C THR A 88 -17.85 1.82 -11.42
N LYS A 89 -18.73 0.87 -11.78
CA LYS A 89 -18.68 0.22 -13.10
C LYS A 89 -18.80 1.22 -14.25
N VAL A 90 -19.69 2.20 -14.11
CA VAL A 90 -19.89 3.23 -15.14
C VAL A 90 -18.62 4.05 -15.33
N VAL A 91 -18.00 4.54 -14.24
CA VAL A 91 -16.77 5.32 -14.33
C VAL A 91 -15.64 4.51 -14.98
N PHE A 92 -15.41 3.28 -14.54
CA PHE A 92 -14.37 2.44 -15.11
C PHE A 92 -14.68 1.99 -16.54
N ALA A 93 -15.95 1.88 -16.95
CA ALA A 93 -16.31 1.62 -18.34
C ALA A 93 -15.93 2.78 -19.28
N PHE A 94 -15.91 4.02 -18.78
CA PHE A 94 -15.46 5.21 -19.52
C PHE A 94 -13.99 5.56 -19.29
N SER A 95 -13.22 4.72 -18.60
CA SER A 95 -11.79 4.95 -18.36
C SER A 95 -10.95 5.03 -19.63
N PHE A 96 -11.44 4.46 -20.76
CA PHE A 96 -10.77 4.56 -22.06
C PHE A 96 -10.58 5.99 -22.56
N LEU A 97 -11.33 6.97 -22.03
CA LEU A 97 -11.14 8.39 -22.35
C LEU A 97 -9.70 8.85 -22.11
N VAL A 98 -8.98 8.24 -21.17
CA VAL A 98 -7.57 8.52 -20.90
C VAL A 98 -6.67 8.32 -22.13
N LEU A 99 -7.08 7.48 -23.08
CA LEU A 99 -6.35 7.25 -24.34
C LEU A 99 -6.51 8.40 -25.35
N ILE A 100 -7.49 9.28 -25.17
CA ILE A 100 -7.68 10.47 -26.02
C ILE A 100 -6.46 11.40 -25.89
N ILE A 101 -5.90 11.51 -24.68
CA ILE A 101 -4.80 12.43 -24.36
C ILE A 101 -3.63 12.26 -25.34
N PRO A 102 -2.91 11.11 -25.40
CA PRO A 102 -1.75 10.98 -26.28
C PRO A 102 -2.12 11.06 -27.77
N ILE A 103 -3.35 10.70 -28.15
CA ILE A 103 -3.79 10.75 -29.56
C ILE A 103 -3.98 12.19 -30.00
N VAL A 104 -4.77 12.97 -29.26
CA VAL A 104 -5.04 14.38 -29.58
C VAL A 104 -3.76 15.20 -29.49
N ASP A 105 -2.97 15.00 -28.44
CA ASP A 105 -1.75 15.77 -28.22
C ASP A 105 -0.71 15.54 -29.32
N PHE A 106 -0.63 14.31 -29.85
CA PHE A 106 0.21 14.01 -31.00
C PHE A 106 -0.15 14.85 -32.22
N PHE A 107 -1.44 14.93 -32.56
CA PHE A 107 -1.90 15.70 -33.71
C PHE A 107 -1.83 17.21 -33.49
N ALA A 108 -2.03 17.67 -32.26
CA ALA A 108 -2.05 19.10 -31.92
C ALA A 108 -0.65 19.71 -31.76
N TYR A 109 0.29 18.98 -31.14
CA TYR A 109 1.58 19.53 -30.69
C TYR A 109 2.81 18.74 -31.15
N GLY A 110 2.64 17.53 -31.71
CA GLY A 110 3.76 16.66 -32.06
C GLY A 110 4.46 16.04 -30.85
N ILE A 111 5.80 16.01 -30.85
CA ILE A 111 6.62 15.18 -29.94
C ILE A 111 6.95 15.88 -28.59
N ASN A 112 6.79 17.21 -28.52
CA ASN A 112 7.34 18.04 -27.44
C ASN A 112 6.32 18.47 -26.38
N VAL A 113 5.50 17.54 -25.90
CA VAL A 113 4.50 17.85 -24.85
C VAL A 113 5.09 17.52 -23.47
N SER A 114 5.58 18.54 -22.78
CA SER A 114 6.37 18.36 -21.53
C SER A 114 5.70 18.83 -20.23
N ARG A 115 4.56 19.53 -20.29
CA ARG A 115 3.89 20.05 -19.08
C ARG A 115 2.64 19.24 -18.76
N ILE A 116 2.58 18.69 -17.55
CA ILE A 116 1.54 17.75 -17.10
C ILE A 116 0.79 18.28 -15.86
N TYR A 117 1.39 19.21 -15.11
CA TYR A 117 0.81 19.79 -13.89
C TYR A 117 1.17 21.28 -13.76
N PRO A 118 0.27 22.11 -13.19
CA PRO A 118 0.63 23.46 -12.73
C PRO A 118 1.66 23.37 -11.61
N MET A 119 2.73 24.14 -11.71
CA MET A 119 3.86 24.15 -10.76
C MET A 119 4.07 25.52 -10.09
N SER A 120 3.15 26.46 -10.26
CA SER A 120 3.12 27.74 -9.55
C SER A 120 1.69 28.14 -9.19
N ILE A 121 1.53 29.11 -8.28
CA ILE A 121 0.22 29.67 -7.94
C ILE A 121 -0.44 30.30 -9.17
N ASP A 122 0.32 31.01 -10.00
CA ASP A 122 -0.20 31.64 -11.22
C ASP A 122 -0.68 30.58 -12.22
N GLU A 123 0.07 29.49 -12.40
CA GLU A 123 -0.34 28.38 -13.26
C GLU A 123 -1.59 27.67 -12.70
N LEU A 124 -1.72 27.54 -11.38
CA LEU A 124 -2.92 26.98 -10.75
C LEU A 124 -4.16 27.84 -10.98
N LEU A 125 -4.02 29.16 -10.80
CA LEU A 125 -5.11 30.10 -11.02
C LEU A 125 -5.47 30.18 -12.49
N ALA A 126 -4.48 30.25 -13.38
CA ALA A 126 -4.69 30.24 -14.82
C ALA A 126 -5.39 28.96 -15.25
N GLU A 127 -4.97 27.80 -14.74
CA GLU A 127 -5.63 26.52 -14.98
C GLU A 127 -7.09 26.53 -14.51
N PHE A 128 -7.33 26.98 -13.28
CA PHE A 128 -8.67 27.04 -12.69
C PHE A 128 -9.61 28.04 -13.38
N PHE A 129 -9.10 29.16 -13.91
CA PHE A 129 -9.94 30.15 -14.61
C PHE A 129 -10.00 29.92 -16.12
N SER A 130 -9.09 29.10 -16.68
CA SER A 130 -9.15 28.66 -18.07
C SER A 130 -10.28 27.66 -18.34
N PHE A 131 -10.96 27.19 -17.29
CA PHE A 131 -11.89 26.08 -17.33
C PHE A 131 -11.28 24.83 -17.98
N CYS A 132 -10.14 24.38 -17.43
CA CYS A 132 -9.42 23.19 -17.87
C CYS A 132 -9.14 23.16 -19.38
N GLY A 133 -8.57 24.26 -19.90
CA GLY A 133 -8.18 24.36 -21.31
C GLY A 133 -9.27 24.81 -22.28
N LEU A 134 -10.45 25.21 -21.79
CA LEU A 134 -11.49 25.79 -22.66
C LEU A 134 -11.14 27.21 -23.10
N LEU A 135 -10.48 27.98 -22.23
CA LEU A 135 -9.98 29.33 -22.48
C LEU A 135 -8.44 29.34 -22.53
N PRO A 136 -7.83 30.37 -23.15
CA PRO A 136 -6.37 30.53 -23.15
C PRO A 136 -5.78 30.64 -21.74
N GLY A 137 -4.53 30.19 -21.58
CA GLY A 137 -3.78 30.29 -20.32
C GLY A 137 -3.70 29.01 -19.48
N SER A 138 -4.43 27.95 -19.88
CA SER A 138 -4.28 26.62 -19.28
C SER A 138 -2.88 26.05 -19.49
N VAL A 139 -2.39 25.31 -18.49
CA VAL A 139 -1.18 24.50 -18.62
C VAL A 139 -1.48 23.08 -19.11
N LEU A 140 -2.77 22.69 -19.15
CA LEU A 140 -3.19 21.42 -19.74
C LEU A 140 -3.03 21.44 -21.25
N THR A 141 -2.76 20.26 -21.77
CA THR A 141 -2.74 20.01 -23.20
C THR A 141 -4.17 19.94 -23.74
N LEU A 142 -4.34 20.19 -25.04
CA LEU A 142 -5.63 20.04 -25.71
C LEU A 142 -6.25 18.66 -25.46
N GLY A 143 -5.46 17.59 -25.50
CA GLY A 143 -5.92 16.22 -25.22
C GLY A 143 -6.40 16.05 -23.78
N GLN A 144 -5.71 16.63 -22.80
CA GLN A 144 -6.15 16.65 -21.40
C GLN A 144 -7.45 17.43 -21.23
N GLY A 145 -7.57 18.62 -21.83
CA GLY A 145 -8.78 19.44 -21.77
C GLY A 145 -9.99 18.73 -22.41
N ILE A 146 -9.84 18.16 -23.61
CA ILE A 146 -10.91 17.39 -24.26
C ILE A 146 -11.32 16.18 -23.41
N THR A 147 -10.35 15.47 -22.83
CA THR A 147 -10.63 14.33 -21.94
C THR A 147 -11.42 14.75 -20.71
N PHE A 148 -11.01 15.85 -20.09
CA PHE A 148 -11.68 16.43 -18.91
C PHE A 148 -13.13 16.82 -19.23
N TRP A 149 -13.35 17.60 -20.29
CA TRP A 149 -14.69 18.03 -20.68
C TRP A 149 -15.58 16.89 -21.18
N SER A 150 -14.99 15.86 -21.78
CA SER A 150 -15.73 14.63 -22.13
C SER A 150 -16.25 13.93 -20.88
N ALA A 151 -15.43 13.82 -19.82
CA ALA A 151 -15.85 13.27 -18.54
C ALA A 151 -16.94 14.14 -17.88
N GLU A 152 -16.78 15.46 -17.91
CA GLU A 152 -17.73 16.45 -17.40
C GLU A 152 -19.13 16.26 -18.03
N ILE A 153 -19.19 16.17 -19.36
CA ILE A 153 -20.42 15.95 -20.12
C ILE A 153 -21.05 14.58 -19.76
N LEU A 154 -20.25 13.53 -19.66
CA LEU A 154 -20.76 12.19 -19.32
C LEU A 154 -21.31 12.12 -17.89
N ILE A 155 -20.68 12.81 -16.94
CA ILE A 155 -21.16 12.92 -15.56
C ILE A 155 -22.53 13.61 -15.55
N ALA A 156 -22.65 14.75 -16.23
CA ALA A 156 -23.92 15.46 -16.36
C ALA A 156 -25.02 14.58 -17.01
N ILE A 157 -24.69 13.89 -18.11
CA ILE A 157 -25.62 12.97 -18.79
C ILE A 157 -26.06 11.84 -17.87
N TYR A 158 -25.14 11.21 -17.13
CA TYR A 158 -25.47 10.12 -16.22
C TYR A 158 -26.44 10.58 -15.13
N VAL A 159 -26.13 11.71 -14.47
CA VAL A 159 -26.95 12.24 -13.38
C VAL A 159 -28.32 12.71 -13.90
N LEU A 160 -28.38 13.39 -15.05
CA LEU A 160 -29.65 13.76 -15.69
C LEU A 160 -30.47 12.52 -16.05
N THR A 161 -29.83 11.48 -16.57
CA THR A 161 -30.53 10.25 -16.98
C THR A 161 -31.18 9.56 -15.78
N LYS A 162 -30.44 9.45 -14.67
CA LYS A 162 -30.88 8.76 -13.44
C LYS A 162 -31.85 9.57 -12.58
N THR A 163 -31.70 10.89 -12.54
CA THR A 163 -32.46 11.72 -11.59
C THR A 163 -33.48 12.65 -12.23
N LYS A 164 -33.38 12.87 -13.55
CA LYS A 164 -34.13 13.89 -14.30
C LYS A 164 -34.00 15.31 -13.72
N SER A 165 -32.97 15.57 -12.91
CA SER A 165 -32.78 16.83 -12.20
C SER A 165 -31.56 17.59 -12.69
N LEU A 166 -31.79 18.76 -13.32
CA LEU A 166 -30.72 19.64 -13.77
C LEU A 166 -29.87 20.16 -12.62
N ARG A 167 -30.48 20.47 -11.46
CA ARG A 167 -29.76 20.94 -10.27
C ARG A 167 -28.75 19.92 -9.76
N LYS A 168 -29.14 18.64 -9.72
CA LYS A 168 -28.23 17.55 -9.33
C LYS A 168 -27.11 17.35 -10.34
N ALA A 169 -27.41 17.45 -11.62
CA ALA A 169 -26.40 17.34 -12.68
C ALA A 169 -25.37 18.47 -12.60
N LEU A 170 -25.82 19.72 -12.47
CA LEU A 170 -24.94 20.87 -12.25
C LEU A 170 -24.10 20.72 -10.98
N GLY A 171 -24.70 20.25 -9.88
CA GLY A 171 -23.96 20.00 -8.64
C GLY A 171 -22.87 18.93 -8.79
N ALA A 172 -23.17 17.84 -9.51
CA ALA A 172 -22.18 16.79 -9.80
C ALA A 172 -21.05 17.32 -10.68
N SER A 173 -21.39 18.12 -11.68
CA SER A 173 -20.42 18.75 -12.58
C SER A 173 -19.48 19.70 -11.85
N ILE A 174 -20.03 20.63 -11.07
CA ILE A 174 -19.23 21.53 -10.22
C ILE A 174 -18.33 20.72 -9.28
N SER A 175 -18.86 19.66 -8.67
CA SER A 175 -18.06 18.80 -7.78
C SER A 175 -16.88 18.14 -8.51
N PHE A 176 -17.09 17.64 -9.74
CA PHE A 176 -16.02 17.06 -10.54
C PHE A 176 -14.97 18.10 -10.95
N TYR A 177 -15.41 19.32 -11.28
CA TYR A 177 -14.52 20.44 -11.56
C TYR A 177 -13.55 20.74 -10.41
N PHE A 178 -14.07 20.87 -9.19
CA PHE A 178 -13.23 21.06 -8.00
C PHE A 178 -12.32 19.87 -7.71
N VAL A 179 -12.79 18.64 -7.96
CA VAL A 179 -11.96 17.43 -7.85
C VAL A 179 -10.80 17.46 -8.84
N GLY A 180 -11.04 17.83 -10.10
CA GLY A 180 -9.99 17.98 -11.12
C GLY A 180 -8.92 18.98 -10.70
N ALA A 181 -9.35 20.18 -10.29
CA ALA A 181 -8.46 21.24 -9.80
C ALA A 181 -7.68 20.81 -8.54
N PHE A 182 -8.31 20.10 -7.61
CA PHE A 182 -7.66 19.59 -6.41
C PHE A 182 -6.52 18.61 -6.76
N PHE A 183 -6.80 17.62 -7.61
CA PHE A 183 -5.80 16.61 -7.97
C PHE A 183 -4.68 17.16 -8.86
N SER A 184 -4.95 18.13 -9.73
CA SER A 184 -3.91 18.78 -10.54
C SER A 184 -2.96 19.63 -9.68
N ALA A 185 -3.44 20.15 -8.54
CA ALA A 185 -2.64 20.98 -7.65
C ALA A 185 -1.70 20.22 -6.72
N ILE A 186 -1.92 18.92 -6.52
CA ILE A 186 -1.18 18.12 -5.54
C ILE A 186 0.33 18.13 -5.78
N PRO A 187 0.87 17.92 -7.00
CA PRO A 187 2.31 17.91 -7.19
C PRO A 187 2.99 19.23 -6.79
N PHE A 188 2.34 20.37 -7.05
CA PHE A 188 2.83 21.68 -6.62
C PHE A 188 2.83 21.84 -5.11
N PHE A 189 1.70 21.58 -4.45
CA PHE A 189 1.61 21.74 -2.99
C PHE A 189 2.53 20.76 -2.26
N ALA A 190 2.62 19.53 -2.77
CA ALA A 190 3.51 18.52 -2.23
C ALA A 190 4.98 18.93 -2.38
N ALA A 191 5.40 19.41 -3.56
CA ALA A 191 6.75 19.94 -3.77
C ALA A 191 7.05 21.13 -2.84
N SER A 192 6.09 22.04 -2.67
CA SER A 192 6.21 23.23 -1.82
C SER A 192 6.43 22.88 -0.34
N ILE A 193 5.72 21.87 0.20
CA ILE A 193 5.89 21.41 1.59
C ILE A 193 7.32 20.93 1.85
N PHE A 194 7.96 20.32 0.86
CA PHE A 194 9.31 19.78 0.96
C PHE A 194 10.38 20.72 0.40
N SER A 195 10.03 21.98 0.10
CA SER A 195 10.94 22.98 -0.49
C SER A 195 11.63 22.49 -1.76
N ILE A 196 10.97 21.59 -2.50
CA ILE A 196 11.35 21.21 -3.86
C ILE A 196 10.81 22.33 -4.74
N GLY A 197 11.69 23.05 -5.43
CA GLY A 197 11.32 24.25 -6.20
C GLY A 197 10.15 24.05 -7.16
N SER A 198 9.64 25.16 -7.69
CA SER A 198 8.47 25.23 -8.58
C SER A 198 8.70 24.70 -10.01
N THR A 199 9.60 23.73 -10.17
CA THR A 199 9.96 23.15 -11.46
C THR A 199 9.49 21.71 -11.55
N TYR A 200 9.09 21.31 -12.76
CA TYR A 200 8.72 19.93 -13.05
C TYR A 200 9.96 19.03 -12.96
N THR A 201 10.18 18.42 -11.80
CA THR A 201 11.33 17.55 -11.51
C THR A 201 10.84 16.15 -11.12
N HIS A 202 11.73 15.16 -11.26
CA HIS A 202 11.47 13.81 -10.79
C HIS A 202 11.11 13.78 -9.28
N ALA A 203 11.81 14.58 -8.47
CA ALA A 203 11.56 14.67 -7.03
C ALA A 203 10.16 15.23 -6.70
N ALA A 204 9.73 16.29 -7.39
CA ALA A 204 8.37 16.83 -7.24
C ALA A 204 7.30 15.79 -7.60
N MET A 205 7.49 15.05 -8.69
CA MET A 205 6.56 13.99 -9.09
C MET A 205 6.56 12.79 -8.14
N LEU A 206 7.72 12.45 -7.55
CA LEU A 206 7.83 11.39 -6.55
C LEU A 206 7.01 11.72 -5.30
N ILE A 207 7.17 12.93 -4.76
CA ILE A 207 6.41 13.36 -3.59
C ILE A 207 4.91 13.50 -3.93
N GLY A 208 4.57 14.12 -5.07
CA GLY A 208 3.17 14.18 -5.53
C GLY A 208 2.53 12.79 -5.63
N THR A 209 3.27 11.80 -6.12
CA THR A 209 2.83 10.40 -6.16
C THR A 209 2.60 9.80 -4.78
N ALA A 210 3.43 10.10 -3.79
CA ALA A 210 3.19 9.66 -2.41
C ALA A 210 1.90 10.24 -1.83
N PHE A 211 1.57 11.50 -2.14
CA PHE A 211 0.27 12.07 -1.75
C PHE A 211 -0.88 11.36 -2.48
N PHE A 212 -0.74 11.06 -3.77
CA PHE A 212 -1.75 10.26 -4.49
C PHE A 212 -1.90 8.85 -3.90
N LEU A 213 -0.83 8.21 -3.43
CA LEU A 213 -0.89 6.92 -2.76
C LEU A 213 -1.71 6.99 -1.46
N VAL A 214 -1.44 7.99 -0.62
CA VAL A 214 -2.18 8.21 0.64
C VAL A 214 -3.66 8.48 0.34
N LEU A 215 -3.95 9.35 -0.61
CA LEU A 215 -5.32 9.65 -1.03
C LEU A 215 -6.01 8.42 -1.61
N ALA A 216 -5.31 7.60 -2.39
CA ALA A 216 -5.88 6.38 -2.96
C ALA A 216 -6.29 5.41 -1.84
N PHE A 217 -5.47 5.28 -0.80
CA PHE A 217 -5.79 4.46 0.37
C PHE A 217 -7.01 5.01 1.14
N LEU A 218 -7.03 6.32 1.42
CA LEU A 218 -8.13 6.98 2.12
C LEU A 218 -9.46 6.91 1.33
N LEU A 219 -9.42 7.23 0.03
CA LEU A 219 -10.59 7.12 -0.85
C LEU A 219 -11.06 5.67 -0.99
N SER A 220 -10.16 4.68 -0.99
CA SER A 220 -10.55 3.26 -0.95
C SER A 220 -11.28 2.91 0.34
N ALA A 221 -10.85 3.45 1.48
CA ALA A 221 -11.54 3.27 2.75
C ALA A 221 -12.93 3.94 2.76
N VAL A 222 -13.05 5.16 2.21
CA VAL A 222 -14.35 5.86 2.04
C VAL A 222 -15.25 5.06 1.10
N TRP A 223 -14.72 4.57 -0.02
CA TRP A 223 -15.45 3.71 -0.95
C TRP A 223 -15.96 2.45 -0.25
N LEU A 224 -15.11 1.79 0.54
CA LEU A 224 -15.49 0.59 1.28
C LEU A 224 -16.53 0.89 2.37
N PHE A 225 -16.44 2.03 3.05
CA PHE A 225 -17.45 2.48 4.02
C PHE A 225 -18.83 2.63 3.38
N VAL A 226 -18.89 3.20 2.17
CA VAL A 226 -20.14 3.40 1.44
C VAL A 226 -20.65 2.09 0.81
N TYR A 227 -19.75 1.20 0.39
CA TYR A 227 -20.07 -0.10 -0.20
C TYR A 227 -20.56 -1.11 0.84
N ASP A 228 -19.83 -1.27 1.94
CA ASP A 228 -20.06 -2.26 3.00
C ASP A 228 -19.38 -1.81 4.31
N LYS A 229 -20.08 -0.95 5.06
CA LYS A 229 -19.64 -0.42 6.35
C LYS A 229 -19.27 -1.50 7.36
N GLU A 230 -19.98 -2.63 7.35
CA GLU A 230 -19.72 -3.73 8.27
C GLU A 230 -18.44 -4.48 7.91
N LEU A 231 -18.14 -4.63 6.62
CA LEU A 231 -16.84 -5.15 6.19
C LEU A 231 -15.68 -4.23 6.61
N LEU A 232 -15.83 -2.90 6.48
CA LEU A 232 -14.79 -1.96 6.94
C LEU A 232 -14.57 -2.05 8.46
N LYS A 233 -15.64 -2.09 9.25
CA LYS A 233 -15.53 -2.25 10.71
C LYS A 233 -14.83 -3.55 11.09
N LYS A 234 -15.21 -4.66 10.44
CA LYS A 234 -14.55 -5.96 10.63
C LYS A 234 -13.08 -5.86 10.28
N LEU A 235 -12.73 -5.27 9.13
CA LEU A 235 -11.34 -5.09 8.71
C LEU A 235 -10.54 -4.32 9.77
N ILE A 236 -11.06 -3.18 10.26
CA ILE A 236 -10.40 -2.37 11.29
C ILE A 236 -10.24 -3.18 12.60
N ALA A 237 -11.25 -3.94 13.01
CA ALA A 237 -11.19 -4.78 14.20
C ALA A 237 -10.22 -5.96 14.06
N ASP A 238 -10.01 -6.40 12.82
CA ASP A 238 -9.17 -7.54 12.46
C ASP A 238 -7.68 -7.21 12.31
N VAL A 239 -7.33 -5.91 12.21
CA VAL A 239 -5.94 -5.43 12.14
C VAL A 239 -5.18 -5.90 13.38
N MET A 240 -4.12 -6.67 13.17
CA MET A 240 -3.30 -7.18 14.27
C MET A 240 -2.16 -6.23 14.56
N LEU A 241 -2.49 -5.05 15.09
CA LEU A 241 -1.53 -3.95 15.29
C LEU A 241 -0.29 -4.39 16.07
N THR A 242 -0.43 -5.22 17.12
CA THR A 242 0.72 -5.75 17.87
C THR A 242 1.67 -6.52 16.95
N ARG A 243 1.19 -7.51 16.21
CA ARG A 243 2.04 -8.28 15.29
C ARG A 243 2.53 -7.45 14.10
N ALA A 244 1.77 -6.47 13.62
CA ALA A 244 2.22 -5.54 12.58
C ALA A 244 3.40 -4.68 13.08
N MET A 245 3.31 -4.17 14.31
CA MET A 245 4.37 -3.36 14.94
C MET A 245 5.69 -4.11 15.09
N HIS A 246 5.68 -5.45 15.14
CA HIS A 246 6.92 -6.24 15.05
C HIS A 246 7.65 -5.99 13.73
N TYR A 247 6.99 -6.17 12.60
CA TYR A 247 7.60 -5.96 11.28
C TYR A 247 7.94 -4.49 11.02
N LEU A 248 7.08 -3.57 11.44
CA LEU A 248 7.38 -2.13 11.37
C LEU A 248 8.60 -1.77 12.21
N GLY A 249 8.69 -2.28 13.44
CA GLY A 249 9.85 -2.09 14.32
C GLY A 249 11.14 -2.63 13.70
N LEU A 250 11.08 -3.77 13.01
CA LEU A 250 12.26 -4.32 12.31
C LEU A 250 12.71 -3.46 11.13
N ALA A 251 11.77 -2.94 10.33
CA ALA A 251 12.11 -2.00 9.27
C ALA A 251 12.73 -0.72 9.85
N ILE A 252 12.17 -0.18 10.94
CA ILE A 252 12.74 0.99 11.63
C ILE A 252 14.15 0.68 12.14
N MET A 253 14.36 -0.48 12.77
CA MET A 253 15.69 -0.85 13.26
C MET A 253 16.70 -1.02 12.13
N GLY A 254 16.31 -1.65 11.02
CA GLY A 254 17.16 -1.75 9.82
C GLY A 254 17.59 -0.38 9.33
N TRP A 255 16.64 0.54 9.21
CA TRP A 255 16.89 1.93 8.84
C TRP A 255 17.82 2.63 9.83
N LEU A 256 17.58 2.50 11.14
CA LEU A 256 18.42 3.08 12.20
C LEU A 256 19.85 2.53 12.17
N PHE A 257 20.04 1.24 11.92
CA PHE A 257 21.38 0.66 11.77
C PHE A 257 22.10 1.21 10.53
N ALA A 258 21.40 1.41 9.41
CA ALA A 258 21.99 2.04 8.24
C ALA A 258 22.42 3.49 8.53
N VAL A 259 21.58 4.27 9.22
CA VAL A 259 21.93 5.64 9.67
C VAL A 259 23.15 5.62 10.60
N PHE A 260 23.19 4.68 11.54
CA PHE A 260 24.29 4.54 12.49
C PHE A 260 25.63 4.17 11.81
N LEU A 261 25.59 3.26 10.83
CA LEU A 261 26.79 2.80 10.11
C LEU A 261 27.25 3.78 9.02
N PHE A 262 26.33 4.54 8.43
CA PHE A 262 26.61 5.48 7.34
C PHE A 262 26.13 6.90 7.68
N PRO A 263 26.66 7.54 8.75
CA PRO A 263 26.16 8.83 9.24
C PRO A 263 26.40 10.01 8.29
N ALA A 264 27.24 9.83 7.26
CA ALA A 264 27.49 10.84 6.24
C ALA A 264 26.39 10.91 5.16
N GLU A 265 25.50 9.90 5.08
CA GLU A 265 24.39 9.90 4.14
C GLU A 265 23.22 10.73 4.67
N THR A 266 22.49 11.41 3.77
CA THR A 266 21.30 12.17 4.15
C THR A 266 20.20 11.22 4.61
N MET A 267 19.53 11.55 5.72
CA MET A 267 18.47 10.70 6.28
C MET A 267 17.26 10.66 5.34
N ASN A 268 16.93 9.46 4.83
CA ASN A 268 15.81 9.24 3.92
C ASN A 268 14.50 8.97 4.69
N LEU A 269 14.01 9.99 5.39
CA LEU A 269 12.76 9.89 6.17
C LEU A 269 11.53 9.65 5.30
N PHE A 270 11.51 10.25 4.10
CA PHE A 270 10.42 10.05 3.14
C PHE A 270 10.34 8.58 2.70
N GLY A 271 11.47 7.99 2.27
CA GLY A 271 11.54 6.59 1.91
C GLY A 271 11.13 5.68 3.07
N LEU A 272 11.54 6.00 4.31
CA LEU A 272 11.15 5.24 5.49
C LEU A 272 9.64 5.25 5.68
N PHE A 273 8.98 6.41 5.61
CA PHE A 273 7.53 6.50 5.79
C PHE A 273 6.75 5.64 4.78
N ILE A 274 7.14 5.70 3.51
CA ILE A 274 6.54 4.90 2.44
C ILE A 274 6.83 3.40 2.63
N ALA A 275 8.04 3.05 3.05
CA ALA A 275 8.43 1.67 3.35
C ALA A 275 7.61 1.09 4.51
N LEU A 276 7.37 1.84 5.59
CA LEU A 276 6.54 1.40 6.71
C LEU A 276 5.09 1.15 6.29
N PHE A 277 4.52 2.02 5.46
CA PHE A 277 3.19 1.79 4.90
C PHE A 277 3.15 0.53 4.01
N SER A 278 4.20 0.30 3.21
CA SER A 278 4.34 -0.91 2.40
C SER A 278 4.38 -2.20 3.24
N VAL A 279 5.21 -2.21 4.29
CA VAL A 279 5.35 -3.34 5.23
C VAL A 279 4.05 -3.61 5.97
N PHE A 280 3.35 -2.57 6.41
CA PHE A 280 2.03 -2.70 7.04
C PHE A 280 1.03 -3.38 6.10
N CYS A 281 0.92 -2.89 4.86
CA CYS A 281 0.02 -3.46 3.87
C CYS A 281 0.39 -4.91 3.50
N ALA A 282 1.68 -5.23 3.39
CA ALA A 282 2.17 -6.59 3.13
C ALA A 282 1.72 -7.55 4.23
N PHE A 283 1.98 -7.16 5.49
CA PHE A 283 1.65 -7.97 6.65
C PHE A 283 0.14 -8.25 6.74
N GLU A 284 -0.69 -7.21 6.63
CA GLU A 284 -2.14 -7.35 6.69
C GLU A 284 -2.68 -8.17 5.51
N SER A 285 -2.11 -8.02 4.30
CA SER A 285 -2.45 -8.87 3.14
C SER A 285 -2.15 -10.35 3.42
N CYS A 286 -0.97 -10.69 3.91
CA CYS A 286 -0.61 -12.06 4.28
C CYS A 286 -1.49 -12.62 5.40
N LEU A 287 -1.89 -11.78 6.36
CA LEU A 287 -2.79 -12.18 7.45
C LEU A 287 -4.20 -12.48 6.95
N ILE A 288 -4.76 -11.63 6.08
CA ILE A 288 -6.05 -11.88 5.43
C ILE A 288 -5.99 -13.18 4.63
N CYS A 289 -4.92 -13.39 3.86
CA CYS A 289 -4.67 -14.62 3.12
C CYS A 289 -4.67 -15.84 4.04
N ASN A 290 -3.98 -15.75 5.19
CA ASN A 290 -3.96 -16.80 6.20
C ASN A 290 -5.37 -17.14 6.74
N LYS A 291 -6.19 -16.12 7.06
CA LYS A 291 -7.57 -16.28 7.54
C LYS A 291 -8.47 -17.01 6.54
N ILE A 292 -8.30 -16.72 5.24
CA ILE A 292 -9.07 -17.38 4.18
C ILE A 292 -8.83 -18.90 4.19
N TYR A 293 -7.58 -19.34 4.36
CA TYR A 293 -7.21 -20.76 4.30
C TYR A 293 -7.33 -21.53 5.61
N ASP A 294 -7.52 -20.83 6.73
CA ASP A 294 -7.81 -21.44 8.03
C ASP A 294 -9.31 -21.65 8.26
N ASN A 295 -10.15 -21.46 7.23
CA ASN A 295 -11.61 -21.58 7.30
C ASN A 295 -12.22 -20.74 8.44
N ALA A 296 -11.55 -19.65 8.82
CA ALA A 296 -12.03 -18.72 9.84
C ALA A 296 -13.22 -17.88 9.34
N LEU A 297 -13.53 -17.94 8.04
CA LEU A 297 -14.52 -17.12 7.35
C LEU A 297 -15.71 -17.95 6.87
N LYS A 298 -16.90 -17.34 6.85
CA LYS A 298 -18.06 -17.93 6.18
C LYS A 298 -17.84 -17.95 4.66
N LYS A 299 -18.32 -18.97 3.96
CA LYS A 299 -18.17 -19.13 2.50
C LYS A 299 -18.58 -17.88 1.70
N ALA A 300 -19.61 -17.16 2.16
CA ALA A 300 -20.08 -15.93 1.52
C ALA A 300 -19.13 -14.72 1.67
N GLU A 301 -18.23 -14.74 2.65
CA GLU A 301 -17.27 -13.66 2.94
C GLU A 301 -15.93 -13.87 2.20
N VAL A 302 -15.58 -15.10 1.84
CA VAL A 302 -14.29 -15.48 1.25
C VAL A 302 -13.92 -14.60 0.05
N LYS A 303 -14.84 -14.35 -0.88
CA LYS A 303 -14.58 -13.51 -2.05
C LYS A 303 -14.20 -12.08 -1.67
N LYS A 304 -14.93 -11.50 -0.71
CA LYS A 304 -14.67 -10.12 -0.24
C LYS A 304 -13.30 -10.01 0.42
N TYR A 305 -12.91 -11.02 1.20
CA TYR A 305 -11.58 -11.05 1.83
C TYR A 305 -10.46 -11.25 0.80
N TRP A 306 -10.68 -12.01 -0.27
CA TRP A 306 -9.74 -12.05 -1.39
C TRP A 306 -9.57 -10.70 -2.06
N ASP A 307 -10.66 -9.98 -2.33
CA ASP A 307 -10.59 -8.64 -2.92
C ASP A 307 -9.79 -7.67 -2.01
N LEU A 308 -9.99 -7.75 -0.68
CA LEU A 308 -9.21 -6.98 0.30
C LEU A 308 -7.73 -7.38 0.35
N CYS A 309 -7.45 -8.69 0.33
CA CYS A 309 -6.09 -9.23 0.29
C CYS A 309 -5.32 -8.67 -0.90
N LEU A 310 -5.94 -8.70 -2.09
CA LEU A 310 -5.37 -8.19 -3.34
C LEU A 310 -5.20 -6.67 -3.29
N ALA A 311 -6.17 -5.93 -2.75
CA ALA A 311 -6.06 -4.48 -2.61
C ALA A 311 -4.84 -4.08 -1.74
N LEU A 312 -4.69 -4.70 -0.56
CA LEU A 312 -3.53 -4.44 0.32
C LEU A 312 -2.22 -4.91 -0.30
N LEU A 313 -2.22 -6.00 -1.06
CA LEU A 313 -1.05 -6.46 -1.82
C LEU A 313 -0.62 -5.40 -2.85
N CYS A 314 -1.58 -4.85 -3.61
CA CYS A 314 -1.31 -3.77 -4.56
C CYS A 314 -0.76 -2.52 -3.87
N PHE A 315 -1.37 -2.07 -2.76
CA PHE A 315 -0.85 -0.95 -1.99
C PHE A 315 0.57 -1.22 -1.50
N SER A 316 0.85 -2.41 -0.99
CA SER A 316 2.19 -2.79 -0.55
C SER A 316 3.22 -2.67 -1.67
N LEU A 317 2.97 -3.29 -2.82
CA LEU A 317 3.90 -3.33 -3.95
C LEU A 317 4.11 -1.95 -4.58
N VAL A 318 3.04 -1.17 -4.77
CA VAL A 318 3.12 0.19 -5.30
C VAL A 318 3.93 1.09 -4.37
N SER A 319 3.68 0.99 -3.06
CA SER A 319 4.46 1.73 -2.05
C SER A 319 5.92 1.27 -2.02
N ALA A 320 6.17 -0.03 -2.18
CA ALA A 320 7.53 -0.56 -2.16
C ALA A 320 8.36 -0.01 -3.33
N TYR A 321 7.78 0.00 -4.53
CA TYR A 321 8.42 0.60 -5.71
C TYR A 321 8.68 2.09 -5.52
N LEU A 322 7.74 2.80 -4.88
CA LEU A 322 7.88 4.22 -4.59
C LEU A 322 8.99 4.52 -3.56
N ALA A 323 9.24 3.60 -2.63
CA ALA A 323 10.31 3.73 -1.64
C ALA A 323 11.70 3.54 -2.26
N SER A 324 11.91 2.42 -2.97
CA SER A 324 13.06 2.19 -3.86
C SER A 324 12.92 0.86 -4.63
N GLU A 325 13.63 0.72 -5.76
CA GLU A 325 13.62 -0.52 -6.55
C GLU A 325 14.14 -1.73 -5.75
N ILE A 326 15.20 -1.54 -4.97
CA ILE A 326 15.78 -2.63 -4.17
C ILE A 326 14.87 -3.04 -3.00
N PHE A 327 14.20 -2.06 -2.38
CA PHE A 327 13.19 -2.33 -1.37
C PHE A 327 12.01 -3.11 -1.95
N PHE A 328 11.54 -2.74 -3.15
CA PHE A 328 10.51 -3.47 -3.88
C PHE A 328 10.84 -4.95 -4.06
N VAL A 329 12.07 -5.27 -4.48
CA VAL A 329 12.52 -6.67 -4.63
C VAL A 329 12.47 -7.42 -3.30
N ILE A 330 12.95 -6.82 -2.21
CA ILE A 330 12.94 -7.46 -0.88
C ILE A 330 11.51 -7.66 -0.35
N VAL A 331 10.63 -6.68 -0.53
CA VAL A 331 9.20 -6.81 -0.17
C VAL A 331 8.54 -7.91 -1.00
N LEU A 332 8.83 -7.98 -2.31
CA LEU A 332 8.31 -9.05 -3.17
C LEU A 332 8.74 -10.43 -2.68
N ILE A 333 10.02 -10.62 -2.34
CA ILE A 333 10.53 -11.87 -1.77
C ILE A 333 9.84 -12.19 -0.44
N SER A 334 9.70 -11.18 0.44
CA SER A 334 9.02 -11.32 1.74
C SER A 334 7.56 -11.73 1.58
N LEU A 335 6.85 -11.14 0.63
CA LEU A 335 5.47 -11.50 0.28
C LEU A 335 5.38 -12.93 -0.27
N VAL A 336 6.31 -13.36 -1.12
CA VAL A 336 6.36 -14.75 -1.61
C VAL A 336 6.48 -15.70 -0.42
N PHE A 337 7.41 -15.48 0.52
CA PHE A 337 7.52 -16.30 1.72
C PHE A 337 6.28 -16.23 2.62
N GLY A 338 5.70 -15.05 2.82
CA GLY A 338 4.47 -14.87 3.60
C GLY A 338 3.25 -15.57 2.99
N LEU A 339 3.15 -15.60 1.66
CA LEU A 339 2.11 -16.34 0.94
C LEU A 339 2.38 -17.85 1.01
N LEU A 340 3.60 -18.31 0.75
CA LEU A 340 4.00 -19.73 0.87
C LEU A 340 3.80 -20.26 2.30
N TYR A 341 3.90 -19.39 3.30
CA TYR A 341 3.61 -19.73 4.69
C TYR A 341 2.16 -20.21 4.90
N SER A 342 1.21 -19.65 4.16
CA SER A 342 -0.23 -19.88 4.36
C SER A 342 -0.90 -20.69 3.25
N LEU A 343 -0.47 -20.53 2.00
CA LEU A 343 -1.14 -21.08 0.81
C LEU A 343 -0.80 -22.57 0.57
N PRO A 344 -1.77 -23.40 0.18
CA PRO A 344 -1.50 -24.74 -0.34
C PRO A 344 -0.84 -24.66 -1.74
N PRO A 345 -0.09 -25.70 -2.15
CA PRO A 345 0.20 -26.94 -1.41
C PRO A 345 1.33 -26.79 -0.36
N VAL A 346 2.10 -25.69 -0.39
CA VAL A 346 3.34 -25.56 0.40
C VAL A 346 3.07 -25.35 1.89
N ARG A 347 2.25 -24.36 2.24
CA ARG A 347 1.77 -24.05 3.61
C ARG A 347 2.85 -24.25 4.69
N LEU A 348 3.96 -23.49 4.60
CA LEU A 348 5.18 -23.68 5.42
C LEU A 348 4.92 -23.67 6.93
N LYS A 349 3.81 -23.08 7.39
CA LYS A 349 3.41 -23.16 8.81
C LYS A 349 3.25 -24.59 9.34
N ARG A 350 3.02 -25.57 8.46
CA ARG A 350 2.92 -27.00 8.78
C ARG A 350 4.26 -27.70 9.04
N LEU A 351 5.39 -27.02 8.87
CA LEU A 351 6.73 -27.58 9.15
C LEU A 351 7.02 -27.79 10.66
N GLY A 352 6.01 -27.68 11.52
CA GLY A 352 6.15 -27.81 12.97
C GLY A 352 7.12 -26.78 13.52
N PHE A 353 8.02 -27.21 14.40
CA PHE A 353 9.07 -26.34 14.98
C PHE A 353 9.93 -25.59 13.95
N MET A 354 10.14 -26.16 12.75
CA MET A 354 10.96 -25.51 11.71
C MET A 354 10.27 -24.28 11.09
N ASN A 355 8.96 -24.10 11.30
CA ASN A 355 8.25 -22.92 10.81
C ASN A 355 8.79 -21.61 11.43
N ASN A 356 9.44 -21.69 12.60
CA ASN A 356 10.01 -20.53 13.28
C ASN A 356 11.20 -19.95 12.50
N ALA A 357 11.98 -20.78 11.79
CA ALA A 357 13.05 -20.31 10.92
C ALA A 357 12.50 -19.48 9.75
N VAL A 358 11.29 -19.78 9.26
CA VAL A 358 10.61 -18.97 8.24
C VAL A 358 10.25 -17.59 8.79
N ILE A 359 9.76 -17.52 10.04
CA ILE A 359 9.48 -16.24 10.70
C ILE A 359 10.78 -15.44 10.93
N GLY A 360 11.86 -16.12 11.33
CA GLY A 360 13.18 -15.51 11.43
C GLY A 360 13.68 -14.96 10.09
N LEU A 361 13.48 -15.70 9.00
CA LEU A 361 13.85 -15.27 7.64
C LEU A 361 13.05 -14.04 7.21
N ILE A 362 11.71 -14.05 7.35
CA ILE A 362 10.86 -12.90 7.01
C ILE A 362 11.23 -11.68 7.88
N SER A 363 11.55 -11.90 9.15
CA SER A 363 12.02 -10.85 10.06
C SER A 363 13.36 -10.25 9.59
N ALA A 364 14.32 -11.08 9.19
CA ALA A 364 15.60 -10.64 8.65
C ALA A 364 15.43 -9.88 7.33
N LEU A 365 14.58 -10.37 6.42
CA LEU A 365 14.25 -9.67 5.17
C LEU A 365 13.60 -8.31 5.44
N THR A 366 12.68 -8.24 6.40
CA THR A 366 12.04 -6.98 6.79
C THR A 366 13.05 -5.98 7.36
N PHE A 367 13.97 -6.44 8.20
CA PHE A 367 15.09 -5.61 8.68
C PHE A 367 15.96 -5.11 7.52
N CYS A 368 16.38 -6.01 6.62
CA CYS A 368 17.16 -5.63 5.44
C CYS A 368 16.42 -4.61 4.57
N SER A 369 15.10 -4.75 4.43
CA SER A 369 14.28 -3.81 3.67
C SER A 369 14.39 -2.38 4.23
N GLY A 370 14.27 -2.21 5.55
CA GLY A 370 14.44 -0.91 6.19
C GLY A 370 15.86 -0.34 6.06
N PHE A 371 16.88 -1.20 6.16
CA PHE A 371 18.27 -0.81 5.95
C PHE A 371 18.50 -0.26 4.54
N LEU A 372 17.98 -0.96 3.53
CA LEU A 372 18.17 -0.63 2.12
C LEU A 372 17.43 0.64 1.68
N VAL A 373 16.43 1.09 2.44
CA VAL A 373 15.78 2.39 2.21
C VAL A 373 16.74 3.55 2.49
N GLN A 374 17.60 3.40 3.50
CA GLN A 374 18.63 4.39 3.83
C GLN A 374 19.90 4.18 3.00
N ALA A 375 20.40 2.95 2.95
CA ALA A 375 21.64 2.58 2.28
C ALA A 375 21.33 1.57 1.16
N PRO A 376 20.98 2.01 -0.07
CA PRO A 376 20.40 1.17 -1.13
C PRO A 376 21.44 0.30 -1.86
N SER A 377 22.21 -0.49 -1.12
CA SER A 377 23.13 -1.50 -1.65
C SER A 377 23.17 -2.70 -0.71
N ILE A 378 22.96 -3.91 -1.27
CA ILE A 378 23.00 -5.17 -0.50
C ILE A 378 24.40 -5.41 0.09
N GLU A 379 25.46 -4.98 -0.61
CA GLU A 379 26.84 -5.12 -0.17
C GLU A 379 27.14 -4.32 1.10
N LYS A 380 26.33 -3.28 1.38
CA LYS A 380 26.46 -2.47 2.61
C LYS A 380 25.87 -3.16 3.83
N ILE A 381 25.08 -4.23 3.69
CA ILE A 381 24.45 -4.90 4.84
C ILE A 381 25.45 -5.88 5.49
N PRO A 382 25.86 -5.65 6.74
CA PRO A 382 26.71 -6.60 7.46
C PRO A 382 26.00 -7.93 7.70
N LEU A 383 26.66 -9.05 7.36
CA LEU A 383 26.10 -10.40 7.52
C LEU A 383 25.76 -10.72 8.98
N ASN A 384 26.52 -10.20 9.94
CA ASN A 384 26.25 -10.38 11.36
C ASN A 384 24.92 -9.73 11.79
N LEU A 385 24.48 -8.61 11.18
CA LEU A 385 23.16 -8.03 11.43
C LEU A 385 22.05 -8.96 10.94
N ILE A 386 22.17 -9.47 9.71
CA ILE A 386 21.20 -10.40 9.12
C ILE A 386 21.08 -11.66 9.99
N ALA A 387 22.21 -12.26 10.35
CA ALA A 387 22.28 -13.44 11.20
C ALA A 387 21.69 -13.18 12.60
N THR A 388 21.97 -12.00 13.19
CA THR A 388 21.44 -11.60 14.49
C THR A 388 19.91 -11.58 14.48
N VAL A 389 19.31 -10.90 13.50
CA VAL A 389 17.85 -10.79 13.39
C VAL A 389 17.24 -12.16 13.11
N PHE A 390 17.80 -12.92 12.17
CA PHE A 390 17.35 -14.27 11.83
C PHE A 390 17.33 -15.19 13.05
N LEU A 391 18.44 -15.28 13.79
CA LEU A 391 18.57 -16.13 14.97
C LEU A 391 17.63 -15.69 16.10
N THR A 392 17.58 -14.38 16.37
CA THR A 392 16.72 -13.80 17.42
C THR A 392 15.27 -14.21 17.21
N PHE A 393 14.71 -13.99 16.02
CA PHE A 393 13.30 -14.27 15.77
C PHE A 393 12.99 -15.73 15.45
N SER A 394 13.97 -16.50 14.96
CA SER A 394 13.83 -17.97 14.87
C SER A 394 13.68 -18.60 16.25
N LEU A 395 14.35 -18.08 17.28
CA LEU A 395 14.19 -18.56 18.66
C LEU A 395 12.94 -17.98 19.32
N ALA A 396 12.66 -16.69 19.14
CA ALA A 396 11.54 -16.01 19.80
C ALA A 396 10.16 -16.48 19.32
N ALA A 397 10.02 -16.90 18.06
CA ALA A 397 8.73 -17.19 17.42
C ALA A 397 7.94 -18.35 18.04
N ASN A 398 8.53 -19.14 18.94
CA ASN A 398 7.88 -20.27 19.62
C ASN A 398 6.68 -19.86 20.50
N VAL A 399 6.60 -18.60 20.94
CA VAL A 399 5.49 -18.13 21.81
C VAL A 399 4.14 -18.20 21.09
N LYS A 400 4.12 -18.01 19.77
CA LYS A 400 2.89 -18.03 18.96
C LYS A 400 2.18 -19.40 19.03
N ASP A 401 2.95 -20.49 19.09
CA ASP A 401 2.46 -21.87 19.06
C ASP A 401 1.69 -22.23 20.34
N LEU A 402 1.84 -21.43 21.41
CA LEU A 402 1.08 -21.63 22.65
C LEU A 402 -0.41 -21.31 22.48
N LYS A 403 -0.72 -20.32 21.63
CA LYS A 403 -2.09 -19.94 21.31
C LYS A 403 -2.75 -20.99 20.41
N ASP A 404 -1.97 -21.55 19.49
CA ASP A 404 -2.47 -22.44 18.44
C ASP A 404 -2.40 -23.94 18.84
N TYR A 405 -1.98 -24.25 20.07
CA TYR A 405 -1.76 -25.61 20.58
C TYR A 405 -2.88 -26.61 20.26
N GLU A 406 -4.15 -26.27 20.56
CA GLU A 406 -5.28 -27.19 20.33
C GLU A 406 -5.54 -27.43 18.84
N GLN A 407 -5.32 -26.41 18.01
CA GLN A 407 -5.48 -26.52 16.56
C GLN A 407 -4.33 -27.31 15.95
N ASP A 408 -3.09 -26.98 16.29
CA ASP A 408 -1.89 -27.68 15.83
C ASP A 408 -1.93 -29.17 16.19
N LYS A 409 -2.39 -29.49 17.41
CA LYS A 409 -2.56 -30.88 17.86
C LYS A 409 -3.58 -31.63 17.01
N LYS A 410 -4.71 -31.01 16.66
CA LYS A 410 -5.73 -31.59 15.78
C LYS A 410 -5.24 -31.76 14.35
N GLU A 411 -4.47 -30.81 13.84
CA GLU A 411 -3.86 -30.86 12.50
C GLU A 411 -2.60 -31.75 12.43
N GLY A 412 -2.14 -32.31 13.55
CA GLY A 412 -0.94 -33.16 13.60
C GLY A 412 0.37 -32.39 13.40
N ILE A 413 0.36 -31.07 13.59
CA ILE A 413 1.52 -30.20 13.40
C ILE A 413 2.45 -30.33 14.62
N LYS A 414 3.71 -30.71 14.37
CA LYS A 414 4.73 -30.99 15.40
C LYS A 414 5.39 -29.71 15.94
N THR A 415 4.62 -28.80 16.56
CA THR A 415 5.16 -27.63 17.29
C THR A 415 5.70 -28.02 18.67
N LEU A 416 6.53 -27.17 19.30
CA LEU A 416 7.10 -27.48 20.63
C LEU A 416 6.01 -27.78 21.68
N PRO A 417 4.92 -27.01 21.78
CA PRO A 417 3.86 -27.31 22.74
C PRO A 417 3.16 -28.65 22.46
N VAL A 418 3.02 -29.04 21.19
CA VAL A 418 2.46 -30.35 20.81
C VAL A 418 3.39 -31.51 21.19
N LEU A 419 4.70 -31.37 20.92
CA LEU A 419 5.69 -32.41 21.20
C LEU A 419 5.96 -32.63 22.70
N LEU A 420 6.03 -31.55 23.48
CA LEU A 420 6.41 -31.60 24.89
C LEU A 420 5.21 -31.61 25.85
N GLY A 421 4.02 -31.35 25.34
CA GLY A 421 2.83 -31.02 26.14
C GLY A 421 2.82 -29.56 26.56
N ARG A 422 1.61 -29.00 26.77
CA ARG A 422 1.37 -27.56 26.92
C ARG A 422 2.24 -26.88 27.99
N GLU A 423 2.35 -27.47 29.19
CA GLU A 423 3.09 -26.87 30.31
C GLU A 423 4.62 -26.93 30.11
N ARG A 424 5.16 -28.04 29.59
CA ARG A 424 6.60 -28.13 29.29
C ARG A 424 6.95 -27.28 28.07
N GLY A 425 6.09 -27.28 27.05
CA GLY A 425 6.19 -26.42 25.88
C GLY A 425 6.22 -24.94 26.25
N LEU A 426 5.35 -24.48 27.16
CA LEU A 426 5.39 -23.12 27.70
C LEU A 426 6.73 -22.79 28.35
N LYS A 427 7.27 -23.68 29.19
CA LYS A 427 8.57 -23.45 29.86
C LYS A 427 9.72 -23.35 28.86
N VAL A 428 9.73 -24.21 27.84
CA VAL A 428 10.77 -24.20 26.80
C VAL A 428 10.62 -22.99 25.89
N ALA A 429 9.40 -22.66 25.44
CA ALA A 429 9.14 -21.46 24.64
C ALA A 429 9.56 -20.20 25.40
N ALA A 430 9.19 -20.08 26.68
CA ALA A 430 9.62 -18.96 27.51
C ALA A 430 11.15 -18.89 27.65
N LEU A 431 11.84 -20.02 27.83
CA LEU A 431 13.30 -20.07 27.89
C LEU A 431 13.94 -19.60 26.58
N LEU A 432 13.49 -20.13 25.44
CA LEU A 432 14.04 -19.78 24.13
C LEU A 432 13.85 -18.29 23.81
N THR A 433 12.67 -17.74 24.07
CA THR A 433 12.38 -16.32 23.90
C THR A 433 13.16 -15.46 24.88
N SER A 434 13.44 -15.94 26.09
CA SER A 434 14.29 -15.22 27.03
C SER A 434 15.75 -15.18 26.59
N VAL A 435 16.27 -16.28 26.05
CA VAL A 435 17.61 -16.34 25.46
C VAL A 435 17.71 -15.41 24.24
N SER A 436 16.64 -15.25 23.46
CA SER A 436 16.69 -14.38 22.27
C SER A 436 16.96 -12.90 22.58
N PHE A 437 16.66 -12.41 23.79
CA PHE A 437 17.04 -11.04 24.19
C PHE A 437 18.56 -10.83 24.24
N LEU A 438 19.33 -11.88 24.54
CA LEU A 438 20.78 -11.81 24.66
C LEU A 438 21.49 -11.81 23.30
N ILE A 439 20.83 -12.30 22.24
CA ILE A 439 21.45 -12.51 20.94
C ILE A 439 21.92 -11.19 20.30
N PRO A 440 21.09 -10.13 20.20
CA PRO A 440 21.53 -8.87 19.59
C PRO A 440 22.74 -8.23 20.25
N PRO A 441 22.77 -7.97 21.57
CA PRO A 441 23.95 -7.36 22.18
C PRO A 441 25.17 -8.28 22.15
N PHE A 442 24.99 -9.61 22.23
CA PHE A 442 26.12 -10.54 22.18
C PHE A 442 26.80 -10.59 20.81
N ILE A 443 26.04 -10.80 19.73
CA ILE A 443 26.61 -10.93 18.39
C ILE A 443 27.13 -9.58 17.87
N LEU A 444 26.46 -8.48 18.23
CA LEU A 444 26.81 -7.15 17.74
C LEU A 444 27.83 -6.42 18.62
N GLY A 445 28.25 -7.02 19.74
CA GLY A 445 29.29 -6.48 20.61
C GLY A 445 28.82 -5.34 21.54
N PHE A 446 27.50 -5.18 21.75
CA PHE A 446 26.95 -4.20 22.68
C PHE A 446 26.99 -4.73 24.12
N ASN A 447 28.20 -4.95 24.65
CA ASN A 447 28.43 -5.63 25.93
C ASN A 447 27.75 -4.91 27.11
N ARG A 448 27.65 -3.58 27.05
CA ARG A 448 26.99 -2.79 28.12
C ARG A 448 25.50 -3.07 28.23
N ILE A 449 24.87 -3.51 27.14
CA ILE A 449 23.43 -3.82 27.07
C ILE A 449 23.14 -5.26 27.50
N LEU A 450 24.14 -6.16 27.58
CA LEU A 450 23.94 -7.57 27.93
C LEU A 450 23.25 -7.75 29.29
N ALA A 451 23.63 -6.99 30.30
CA ALA A 451 23.00 -7.05 31.61
C ALA A 451 21.51 -6.66 31.56
N ILE A 452 21.20 -5.60 30.80
CA ILE A 452 19.82 -5.15 30.57
C ILE A 452 19.04 -6.23 29.81
N ALA A 453 19.63 -6.81 28.76
CA ALA A 453 19.03 -7.90 28.00
C ALA A 453 18.74 -9.13 28.88
N ALA A 454 19.62 -9.46 29.81
CA ALA A 454 19.41 -10.54 30.78
C ALA A 454 18.24 -10.25 31.73
N VAL A 455 18.09 -9.00 32.17
CA VAL A 455 16.93 -8.56 32.99
C VAL A 455 15.64 -8.70 32.19
N PHE A 456 15.59 -8.20 30.95
CA PHE A 456 14.41 -8.31 30.08
C PHE A 456 14.07 -9.77 29.73
N GLY A 457 15.09 -10.58 29.43
CA GLY A 457 14.93 -12.02 29.20
C GLY A 457 14.38 -12.73 30.44
N THR A 458 14.91 -12.44 31.62
CA THR A 458 14.42 -13.03 32.89
C THR A 458 12.99 -12.59 33.18
N ALA A 459 12.68 -11.31 32.99
CA ALA A 459 11.32 -10.78 33.13
C ALA A 459 10.36 -11.49 32.17
N ASN A 460 10.76 -11.69 30.90
CA ASN A 460 9.96 -12.43 29.92
C ASN A 460 9.71 -13.87 30.37
N TYR A 461 10.73 -14.56 30.88
CA TYR A 461 10.59 -15.95 31.34
C TYR A 461 9.55 -16.07 32.45
N LEU A 462 9.63 -15.19 33.46
CA LEU A 462 8.75 -15.19 34.62
C LEU A 462 7.32 -14.77 34.25
N LEU A 463 7.18 -13.67 33.51
CA LEU A 463 5.88 -13.10 33.18
C LEU A 463 5.12 -13.93 32.15
N LEU A 464 5.79 -14.45 31.10
CA LEU A 464 5.14 -15.32 30.12
C LEU A 464 4.61 -16.60 30.76
N ARG A 465 5.33 -17.18 31.73
CA ARG A 465 4.85 -18.35 32.47
C ARG A 465 3.66 -18.05 33.38
N LYS A 466 3.61 -16.84 33.95
CA LYS A 466 2.53 -16.40 34.84
C LYS A 466 1.26 -16.05 34.06
N ILE A 467 1.40 -15.25 33.02
CA ILE A 467 0.26 -14.68 32.26
C ILE A 467 -0.15 -15.61 31.11
N LYS A 468 0.79 -16.38 30.53
CA LYS A 468 0.57 -17.32 29.43
C LYS A 468 0.04 -16.67 28.14
N GLU A 469 0.29 -15.38 27.95
CA GLU A 469 -0.09 -14.62 26.74
C GLU A 469 1.13 -14.02 26.03
N GLU A 470 1.15 -14.09 24.69
CA GLU A 470 2.22 -13.54 23.86
C GLU A 470 2.40 -12.02 23.97
N LYS A 471 1.34 -11.30 24.37
CA LYS A 471 1.37 -9.83 24.53
C LYS A 471 2.43 -9.36 25.52
N VAL A 472 2.72 -10.18 26.53
CA VAL A 472 3.78 -9.93 27.52
C VAL A 472 5.15 -9.87 26.84
N THR A 473 5.42 -10.86 25.99
CA THR A 473 6.66 -10.92 25.21
C THR A 473 6.76 -9.71 24.29
N PHE A 474 5.69 -9.34 23.58
CA PHE A 474 5.68 -8.16 22.72
C PHE A 474 5.98 -6.87 23.50
N LEU A 475 5.35 -6.67 24.66
CA LEU A 475 5.59 -5.49 25.50
C LEU A 475 7.06 -5.35 25.91
N LEU A 476 7.65 -6.44 26.43
CA LEU A 476 9.05 -6.46 26.86
C LEU A 476 10.00 -6.32 25.67
N TYR A 477 9.70 -6.96 24.55
CA TYR A 477 10.43 -6.85 23.31
C TYR A 477 10.48 -5.41 22.80
N TYR A 478 9.33 -4.71 22.71
CA TYR A 478 9.30 -3.32 22.24
C TYR A 478 10.03 -2.37 23.18
N ALA A 479 9.84 -2.52 24.50
CA ALA A 479 10.57 -1.73 25.46
C ALA A 479 12.09 -1.96 25.35
N PHE A 480 12.52 -3.20 25.18
CA PHE A 480 13.93 -3.53 24.96
C PHE A 480 14.45 -2.96 23.63
N LEU A 481 13.68 -3.05 22.54
CA LEU A 481 14.03 -2.52 21.23
C LEU A 481 14.31 -1.02 21.27
N VAL A 482 13.44 -0.26 21.96
CA VAL A 482 13.59 1.19 22.15
C VAL A 482 14.84 1.51 22.97
N LEU A 483 15.08 0.78 24.07
CA LEU A 483 16.28 0.95 24.89
C LEU A 483 17.55 0.61 24.10
N PHE A 484 17.52 -0.47 23.33
CA PHE A 484 18.63 -0.89 22.48
C PHE A 484 18.95 0.17 21.43
N ALA A 485 17.94 0.69 20.73
CA ALA A 485 18.09 1.77 19.76
C ALA A 485 18.67 3.05 20.40
N ALA A 486 18.16 3.44 21.58
CA ALA A 486 18.66 4.60 22.30
C ALA A 486 20.14 4.43 22.72
N ALA A 487 20.51 3.26 23.25
CA ALA A 487 21.88 2.96 23.63
C ALA A 487 22.83 2.94 22.42
N MET A 488 22.39 2.37 21.30
CA MET A 488 23.14 2.39 20.04
C MET A 488 23.42 3.83 19.58
N LEU A 489 22.39 4.68 19.53
CA LEU A 489 22.52 6.08 19.10
C LEU A 489 23.37 6.92 20.07
N ALA A 490 23.37 6.59 21.36
CA ALA A 490 24.21 7.24 22.36
C ALA A 490 25.65 6.72 22.40
N GLY A 491 26.03 5.79 21.52
CA GLY A 491 27.38 5.23 21.46
C GLY A 491 27.72 4.27 22.61
N PHE A 492 26.71 3.75 23.32
CA PHE A 492 26.89 2.71 24.34
C PHE A 492 27.01 1.33 23.68
N ALA A 493 28.11 1.09 22.98
CA ALA A 493 28.57 -0.25 22.61
C ALA A 493 29.19 -0.97 23.83
#